data_AF-A0A963HK03-F1
#
_entry.id   AF-A0A963HK03-F1
#
_cell.length_a   1.000
_cell.length_b   1.000
_cell.length_c   1.000
_cell.angle_alpha   90.00
_cell.angle_beta   90.00
_cell.angle_gamma   90.00
#
_symmetry.space_group_name_H-M   'P 1'
#
loop_
_entity.id
_entity.type
_entity.pdbx_description
1 polymer ?
#
loop_
_entity_poly.entity_id
_entity_poly.type
_entity_poly.pdbx_seq_one_letter_code
_entity_poly.pdbx_strand_id
1 'polypeptide(L)'
;DVAIVDAVVTHDRSVGARALWKTGSLDAAYLAFAEPQAIGLSSIGGLLQPVGRREPGGLAVQLAAGAGESVLTLHAPIAPGLVRPLSVAGWQPMKAGEAHAVRAAAGTVALDGERELGFEPGERVTMTLRENAFETLDVAQAMAVAARDGLLRQAVRDAGFPHP
;
A
#
# COMPACT_ATOMS: atom_id res chain seq x y z
N ASP A 1 14.51 6.76 -3.27
CA ASP A 1 13.24 6.79 -4.01
C ASP A 1 12.10 6.94 -3.01
N VAL A 2 10.87 7.21 -3.46
CA VAL A 2 9.71 7.50 -2.59
C VAL A 2 8.48 6.71 -3.05
N ALA A 3 7.70 6.23 -2.08
CA ALA A 3 6.34 5.72 -2.26
C ALA A 3 5.36 6.58 -1.45
N ILE A 4 4.13 6.70 -1.93
CA ILE A 4 3.05 7.49 -1.30
C ILE A 4 2.22 6.60 -0.36
N VAL A 5 1.94 5.37 -0.77
CA VAL A 5 0.98 4.48 -0.11
C VAL A 5 1.69 3.32 0.56
N ASP A 6 2.47 2.58 -0.22
CA ASP A 6 3.13 1.37 0.27
C ASP A 6 4.46 1.09 -0.41
N ALA A 7 5.33 0.45 0.36
CA ALA A 7 6.57 -0.10 -0.13
C ALA A 7 6.69 -1.55 0.34
N VAL A 8 7.00 -2.46 -0.58
CA VAL A 8 7.04 -3.89 -0.33
C VAL A 8 8.41 -4.45 -0.66
N VAL A 9 8.90 -5.33 0.20
CA VAL A 9 10.13 -6.07 -0.04
C VAL A 9 9.77 -7.49 -0.43
N THR A 10 10.38 -7.97 -1.51
CA THR A 10 10.24 -9.36 -1.95
C THR A 10 11.61 -10.01 -2.11
N HIS A 11 11.65 -11.33 -1.96
CA HIS A 11 12.85 -12.13 -2.25
C HIS A 11 13.07 -12.38 -3.75
N ASP A 12 12.07 -12.11 -4.60
CA ASP A 12 12.18 -12.31 -6.04
C ASP A 12 13.13 -11.28 -6.66
N ARG A 13 14.05 -11.78 -7.49
CA ARG A 13 15.05 -10.97 -8.21
C ARG A 13 14.59 -10.57 -9.62
N SER A 14 13.37 -10.91 -10.01
CA SER A 14 12.86 -10.69 -11.36
C SER A 14 12.08 -9.37 -11.47
N VAL A 15 12.58 -8.44 -12.29
CA VAL A 15 11.99 -7.12 -12.64
C VAL A 15 10.78 -7.26 -13.57
N GLY A 16 9.82 -8.11 -13.20
CA GLY A 16 8.62 -8.36 -13.98
C GLY A 16 7.39 -7.90 -13.21
N ALA A 17 6.69 -6.91 -13.77
CA ALA A 17 5.48 -6.24 -13.23
C ALA A 17 4.27 -7.15 -12.85
N ARG A 18 4.46 -8.47 -12.77
CA ARG A 18 3.48 -9.47 -12.32
C ARG A 18 3.89 -10.18 -11.02
N ALA A 19 5.04 -9.86 -10.42
CA ALA A 19 5.59 -10.59 -9.28
C ALA A 19 5.02 -10.19 -7.90
N LEU A 20 4.40 -9.00 -7.78
CA LEU A 20 3.95 -8.43 -6.49
C LEU A 20 2.86 -9.23 -5.75
N TRP A 21 2.19 -10.16 -6.44
CA TRP A 21 1.03 -10.88 -5.90
C TRP A 21 1.33 -12.33 -5.52
N LYS A 22 2.57 -12.79 -5.68
CA LYS A 22 2.99 -14.06 -5.09
C LYS A 22 3.18 -13.83 -3.60
N THR A 23 2.14 -14.07 -2.82
CA THR A 23 2.19 -13.98 -1.35
C THR A 23 3.35 -14.75 -0.71
N GLY A 24 3.88 -15.77 -1.39
CA GLY A 24 5.04 -16.54 -0.94
C GLY A 24 6.41 -15.90 -1.19
N SER A 25 6.52 -14.80 -1.93
CA SER A 25 7.78 -14.07 -2.12
C SER A 25 7.86 -12.77 -1.31
N LEU A 26 6.78 -12.39 -0.62
CA LEU A 26 6.73 -11.23 0.27
C LEU A 26 7.62 -11.45 1.49
N ASP A 27 8.55 -10.52 1.74
CA ASP A 27 9.37 -10.46 2.95
C ASP A 27 8.76 -9.47 3.95
N ALA A 28 8.50 -8.24 3.50
CA ALA A 28 7.97 -7.18 4.35
C ALA A 28 7.07 -6.21 3.57
N ALA A 29 6.14 -5.58 4.28
CA ALA A 29 5.34 -4.48 3.77
C ALA A 29 5.44 -3.28 4.71
N TYR A 30 5.63 -2.11 4.15
CA TYR A 30 5.71 -0.83 4.85
C TYR A 30 4.60 0.06 4.33
N LEU A 31 3.67 0.43 5.19
CA LEU A 31 2.39 1.02 4.81
C LEU A 31 2.28 2.41 5.44
N ALA A 32 2.02 3.42 4.62
CA ALA A 32 1.67 4.75 5.13
C ALA A 32 0.28 4.75 5.79
N PHE A 33 -0.61 3.87 5.35
CA PHE A 33 -1.90 3.60 5.99
C PHE A 33 -2.34 2.16 5.73
N ALA A 34 -3.13 1.62 6.65
CA ALA A 34 -3.51 0.23 6.71
C ALA A 34 -5.02 0.11 6.97
N GLU A 35 -5.82 0.03 5.91
CA GLU A 35 -7.27 0.03 5.99
C GLU A 35 -7.83 -1.40 5.90
N PRO A 36 -8.56 -1.92 6.91
CA PRO A 36 -9.06 -3.29 6.92
C PRO A 36 -10.10 -3.57 5.82
N GLN A 37 -10.79 -2.53 5.34
CA GLN A 37 -11.74 -2.61 4.23
C GLN A 37 -11.09 -2.59 2.84
N ALA A 38 -9.77 -2.36 2.75
CA ALA A 38 -9.06 -2.35 1.48
C ALA A 38 -8.89 -3.77 0.91
N ILE A 39 -8.45 -3.84 -0.34
CA ILE A 39 -7.99 -5.08 -0.99
C ILE A 39 -6.48 -4.95 -1.23
N GLY A 40 -5.74 -6.05 -1.11
CA GLY A 40 -4.30 -6.10 -1.35
C GLY A 40 -3.46 -5.82 -0.10
N LEU A 41 -2.32 -5.16 -0.26
CA LEU A 41 -1.30 -4.99 0.79
C LEU A 41 -1.80 -4.19 2.00
N SER A 42 -2.59 -3.14 1.78
CA SER A 42 -3.16 -2.34 2.86
C SER A 42 -4.09 -3.16 3.76
N SER A 43 -4.78 -4.16 3.21
CA SER A 43 -5.64 -5.07 3.99
C SER A 43 -4.86 -5.98 4.94
N ILE A 44 -3.63 -6.37 4.57
CA ILE A 44 -2.75 -7.20 5.42
C ILE A 44 -2.44 -6.43 6.70
N GLY A 45 -1.99 -5.18 6.57
CA GLY A 45 -1.74 -4.32 7.73
C GLY A 45 -3.02 -3.99 8.48
N GLY A 46 -4.09 -3.67 7.76
CA GLY A 46 -5.35 -3.22 8.34
C GLY A 46 -6.02 -4.27 9.20
N LEU A 47 -5.88 -5.56 8.86
CA LEU A 47 -6.40 -6.66 9.66
C LEU A 47 -5.52 -7.01 10.87
N LEU A 48 -4.26 -6.56 10.91
CA LEU A 48 -3.35 -6.74 12.06
C LEU A 48 -3.46 -5.57 13.04
N GLN A 49 -3.35 -4.35 12.52
CA GLN A 49 -3.40 -3.12 13.28
C GLN A 49 -3.79 -1.98 12.33
N PRO A 50 -5.09 -1.59 12.30
CA PRO A 50 -5.56 -0.51 11.45
C PRO A 50 -4.78 0.79 11.67
N VAL A 51 -4.49 1.49 10.56
CA VAL A 51 -3.95 2.86 10.57
C VAL A 51 -4.71 3.65 9.51
N GLY A 52 -5.48 4.64 9.92
CA GLY A 52 -6.28 5.45 9.00
C GLY A 52 -5.41 6.36 8.12
N ARG A 53 -5.87 6.68 6.90
CA ARG A 53 -5.20 7.63 5.98
C ARG A 53 -4.91 9.02 6.56
N ARG A 54 -5.64 9.42 7.59
CA ARG A 54 -5.53 10.71 8.27
C ARG A 54 -4.91 10.59 9.66
N GLU A 55 -4.61 9.37 10.09
CA GLU A 55 -3.94 9.12 11.36
C GLU A 55 -2.43 9.26 11.18
N PRO A 56 -1.71 9.75 12.20
CA PRO A 56 -0.27 9.82 12.15
C PRO A 56 0.36 8.43 12.15
N GLY A 57 1.57 8.33 11.61
CA GLY A 57 2.34 7.11 11.55
C GLY A 57 1.94 6.17 10.41
N GLY A 58 2.39 4.92 10.52
CA GLY A 58 2.20 3.88 9.52
C GLY A 58 2.42 2.51 10.15
N LEU A 59 2.56 1.47 9.32
CA LEU A 59 2.75 0.10 9.80
C LEU A 59 3.81 -0.63 9.00
N ALA A 60 4.76 -1.24 9.70
CA ALA A 60 5.69 -2.21 9.13
C ALA A 60 5.21 -3.61 9.50
N VAL A 61 5.04 -4.47 8.50
CA VAL A 61 4.65 -5.87 8.65
C VAL A 61 5.76 -6.75 8.09
N GLN A 62 6.22 -7.72 8.88
CA GLN A 62 7.15 -8.75 8.46
C GLN A 62 6.39 -10.05 8.20
N LEU A 63 6.60 -10.63 7.03
CA LEU A 63 6.10 -11.93 6.66
C LEU A 63 7.13 -12.99 7.04
N ALA A 64 6.66 -14.16 7.43
CA ALA A 64 7.53 -15.27 7.82
C ALA A 64 7.94 -16.08 6.58
N ALA A 65 9.23 -16.36 6.44
CA ALA A 65 9.74 -17.21 5.36
C ALA A 65 9.44 -18.70 5.61
N GLY A 66 9.24 -19.09 6.87
CA GLY A 66 8.94 -20.47 7.27
C GLY A 66 8.10 -20.57 8.55
N ALA A 67 7.60 -21.78 8.83
CA ALA A 67 6.67 -22.02 9.94
C ALA A 67 7.26 -21.68 11.32
N GLY A 68 8.57 -21.78 11.52
CA GLY A 68 9.24 -21.49 12.79
C GLY A 68 9.35 -19.99 13.14
N GLU A 69 9.13 -19.11 12.17
CA GLU A 69 9.17 -17.65 12.36
C GLU A 69 7.77 -17.04 12.45
N SER A 70 6.74 -17.82 12.12
CA SER A 70 5.36 -17.34 12.09
C SER A 70 4.79 -17.20 13.49
N VAL A 71 4.31 -15.99 13.82
CA VAL A 71 3.56 -15.73 15.06
C VAL A 71 2.05 -15.94 14.86
N LEU A 72 1.55 -15.81 13.62
CA LEU A 72 0.16 -16.10 13.27
C LEU A 72 -0.02 -16.33 11.76
N THR A 73 -1.14 -16.95 11.39
CA THR A 73 -1.62 -17.05 10.00
C THR A 73 -2.76 -16.07 9.79
N LEU A 74 -2.54 -15.05 8.95
CA LEU A 74 -3.55 -14.05 8.59
C LEU A 74 -4.24 -14.45 7.29
N HIS A 75 -5.57 -14.41 7.25
CA HIS A 75 -6.32 -14.55 6.00
C HIS A 75 -6.69 -13.15 5.47
N ALA A 76 -6.00 -12.69 4.44
CA ALA A 76 -6.18 -11.35 3.89
C ALA A 76 -6.80 -11.38 2.49
N PRO A 77 -7.68 -10.42 2.14
CA PRO A 77 -8.23 -10.26 0.80
C PRO A 77 -7.17 -9.64 -0.13
N ILE A 78 -6.38 -10.49 -0.79
CA ILE A 78 -5.27 -10.04 -1.65
C ILE A 78 -5.77 -9.48 -3.00
N ALA A 79 -6.90 -9.99 -3.49
CA ALA A 79 -7.56 -9.51 -4.70
C ALA A 79 -9.09 -9.72 -4.60
N PRO A 80 -9.91 -9.09 -5.46
CA PRO A 80 -11.35 -9.33 -5.48
C PRO A 80 -11.67 -10.83 -5.63
N GLY A 81 -12.45 -11.38 -4.70
CA GLY A 81 -12.80 -12.80 -4.67
C GLY A 81 -11.68 -13.75 -4.21
N LEU A 82 -10.53 -13.23 -3.77
CA LEU A 82 -9.36 -14.04 -3.40
C LEU A 82 -8.86 -13.68 -1.99
N VAL A 83 -9.18 -14.55 -1.03
CA VAL A 83 -8.63 -14.51 0.34
C VAL A 83 -7.55 -15.57 0.46
N ARG A 84 -6.33 -15.18 0.86
CA ARG A 84 -5.22 -16.14 1.01
C ARG A 84 -4.63 -16.09 2.42
N PRO A 85 -4.17 -17.23 2.95
CA PRO A 85 -3.39 -17.25 4.18
C PRO A 85 -2.00 -16.67 3.93
N LEU A 86 -1.50 -15.88 4.88
CA LEU A 86 -0.13 -15.38 4.97
C LEU A 86 0.42 -15.66 6.36
N SER A 87 1.66 -16.14 6.42
CA SER A 87 2.37 -16.31 7.69
C SER A 87 3.01 -14.99 8.07
N VAL A 88 2.65 -14.44 9.23
CA VAL A 88 3.14 -13.16 9.73
C VAL A 88 4.19 -13.44 10.80
N ALA A 89 5.39 -12.86 10.66
CA ALA A 89 6.46 -12.95 11.65
C ALA A 89 6.36 -11.85 12.73
N GLY A 90 5.71 -10.73 12.40
CA GLY A 90 5.42 -9.66 13.35
C GLY A 90 5.04 -8.37 12.63
N TRP A 91 4.63 -7.38 13.40
CA TRP A 91 4.35 -6.03 12.91
C TRP A 91 4.70 -5.00 13.97
N GLN A 92 4.96 -3.77 13.55
CA GLN A 92 5.22 -2.65 14.45
C GLN A 92 4.75 -1.33 13.84
N PRO A 93 4.29 -0.38 14.66
CA PRO A 93 4.01 0.98 14.20
C PRO A 93 5.28 1.62 13.60
N MET A 94 5.10 2.38 12.53
CA MET A 94 6.13 3.26 11.99
C MET A 94 5.89 4.67 12.47
N LYS A 95 6.87 5.25 13.17
CA LYS A 95 6.83 6.66 13.54
C LYS A 95 7.45 7.50 12.43
N ALA A 96 6.87 8.67 12.18
CA ALA A 96 7.45 9.63 11.26
C ALA A 96 8.89 9.97 11.66
N GLY A 97 9.80 10.00 10.69
CA GLY A 97 11.21 10.30 10.98
C GLY A 97 12.08 9.06 11.19
N GLU A 98 11.54 7.98 11.73
CA GLU A 98 12.32 6.81 12.17
C GLU A 98 12.61 5.84 11.01
N ALA A 99 13.89 5.47 10.86
CA ALA A 99 14.34 4.57 9.81
C ALA A 99 14.17 3.11 10.26
N HIS A 100 13.44 2.33 9.47
CA HIS A 100 13.26 0.90 9.64
C HIS A 100 14.17 0.15 8.66
N ALA A 101 15.10 -0.65 9.18
CA ALA A 101 15.98 -1.47 8.34
C ALA A 101 15.21 -2.63 7.71
N VAL A 102 15.41 -2.83 6.41
CA VAL A 102 14.93 -4.01 5.70
C VAL A 102 15.76 -5.22 6.14
N ARG A 103 15.08 -6.31 6.54
CA ARG A 103 15.74 -7.52 7.06
C ARG A 103 16.31 -8.41 5.96
N ALA A 104 15.66 -8.44 4.80
CA ALA A 104 16.15 -9.18 3.65
C ALA A 104 17.57 -8.72 3.26
N ALA A 105 18.46 -9.67 3.01
CA ALA A 105 19.83 -9.38 2.59
C ALA A 105 19.94 -9.01 1.10
N ALA A 106 18.98 -9.44 0.29
CA ALA A 106 18.86 -9.13 -1.13
C ALA A 106 17.41 -9.29 -1.56
N GLY A 107 17.02 -8.63 -2.64
CA GLY A 107 15.65 -8.73 -3.15
C GLY A 107 15.26 -7.54 -4.01
N THR A 108 13.96 -7.28 -4.07
CA THR A 108 13.38 -6.14 -4.80
C THR A 108 12.48 -5.35 -3.86
N VAL A 109 12.64 -4.03 -3.87
CA VAL A 109 11.71 -3.08 -3.25
C VAL A 109 10.73 -2.60 -4.32
N ALA A 110 9.45 -2.86 -4.14
CA ALA A 110 8.38 -2.32 -4.95
C ALA A 110 7.75 -1.10 -4.26
N LEU A 111 7.54 -0.02 -5.01
CA LEU A 111 7.02 1.26 -4.51
C LEU A 111 5.70 1.56 -5.21
N ASP A 112 4.62 1.67 -4.45
CA ASP A 112 3.23 1.88 -4.89
C ASP A 112 2.75 0.89 -5.97
N GLY A 113 3.46 -0.23 -6.13
CA GLY A 113 3.25 -1.20 -7.21
C GLY A 113 3.66 -0.73 -8.62
N GLU A 114 4.27 0.45 -8.76
CA GLU A 114 4.64 1.04 -10.06
C GLU A 114 6.14 0.96 -10.35
N ARG A 115 6.99 1.06 -9.33
CA ARG A 115 8.45 1.05 -9.47
C ARG A 115 9.05 -0.11 -8.70
N GLU A 116 10.11 -0.69 -9.25
CA GLU A 116 10.84 -1.80 -8.66
C GLU A 116 12.34 -1.45 -8.60
N LEU A 117 12.95 -1.64 -7.43
CA LEU A 117 14.37 -1.39 -7.16
C LEU A 117 14.99 -2.67 -6.61
N GLY A 118 15.88 -3.28 -7.38
CA GLY A 118 16.68 -4.41 -6.91
C GLY A 118 17.75 -3.97 -5.92
N PHE A 119 18.08 -4.84 -4.96
CA PHE A 119 19.21 -4.67 -4.06
C PHE A 119 19.91 -6.01 -3.79
N GLU A 120 21.22 -5.95 -3.62
CA GLU A 120 22.13 -7.09 -3.49
C GLU A 120 22.73 -7.21 -2.07
N PRO A 121 23.31 -8.38 -1.73
CA PRO A 121 23.97 -8.57 -0.44
C PRO A 121 25.03 -7.50 -0.17
N GLY A 122 24.91 -6.85 1.00
CA GLY A 122 25.81 -5.77 1.43
C GLY A 122 25.26 -4.37 1.17
N GLU A 123 24.23 -4.23 0.35
CA GLU A 123 23.50 -2.98 0.21
C GLU A 123 22.53 -2.79 1.37
N ARG A 124 22.49 -1.57 1.92
CA ARG A 124 21.63 -1.24 3.05
C ARG A 124 20.39 -0.52 2.57
N VAL A 125 19.23 -1.13 2.80
CA VAL A 125 17.93 -0.54 2.52
C VAL A 125 17.24 -0.18 3.83
N THR A 126 16.70 1.04 3.90
CA THR A 126 15.91 1.52 5.02
C THR A 126 14.62 2.16 4.53
N MET A 127 13.51 1.84 5.18
CA MET A 127 12.23 2.50 4.95
C MET A 127 12.01 3.57 6.00
N THR A 128 11.60 4.76 5.59
CA THR A 128 11.37 5.85 6.55
C THR A 128 10.07 6.56 6.20
N LEU A 129 9.13 6.57 7.14
CA LEU A 129 7.88 7.29 6.96
C LEU A 129 8.12 8.80 7.07
N ARG A 130 7.51 9.56 6.17
CA ARG A 130 7.50 11.02 6.15
C ARG A 130 6.07 11.51 6.12
N GLU A 131 5.65 12.15 7.20
CA GLU A 131 4.36 12.83 7.26
C GLU A 131 4.42 14.16 6.50
N ASN A 132 3.28 14.57 5.95
CA ASN A 132 3.13 15.84 5.22
C ASN A 132 4.20 16.04 4.14
N ALA A 133 4.65 14.94 3.51
CA ALA A 133 5.69 14.98 2.48
C ALA A 133 5.21 15.64 1.19
N PHE A 134 3.89 15.57 0.91
CA PHE A 134 3.25 16.10 -0.28
C PHE A 134 1.94 16.81 0.09
N GLU A 135 1.62 17.87 -0.64
CA GLU A 135 0.28 18.46 -0.62
C GLU A 135 -0.69 17.51 -1.33
N THR A 136 -1.79 17.15 -0.67
CA THR A 136 -2.81 16.26 -1.21
C THR A 136 -4.14 16.98 -1.37
N LEU A 137 -4.87 16.68 -2.44
CA LEU A 137 -6.19 17.23 -2.70
C LEU A 137 -7.26 16.31 -2.10
N ASP A 138 -8.17 16.85 -1.29
CA ASP A 138 -9.40 16.14 -0.92
C ASP A 138 -10.36 16.13 -2.11
N VAL A 139 -10.27 15.07 -2.91
CA VAL A 139 -11.10 14.88 -4.11
C VAL A 139 -12.58 14.81 -3.74
N ALA A 140 -12.94 14.17 -2.63
CA ALA A 140 -14.34 14.03 -2.25
C ALA A 140 -14.96 15.40 -1.93
N GLN A 141 -14.23 16.22 -1.16
CA GLN A 141 -14.64 17.60 -0.86
C GLN A 141 -14.68 18.46 -2.12
N ALA A 142 -13.64 18.41 -2.96
CA ALA A 142 -13.58 19.16 -4.21
C ALA A 142 -14.75 18.83 -5.14
N MET A 143 -15.07 17.54 -5.29
CA MET A 143 -16.18 17.07 -6.11
C MET A 143 -17.54 17.44 -5.51
N ALA A 144 -17.69 17.41 -4.18
CA ALA A 144 -18.92 17.85 -3.51
C ALA A 144 -19.18 19.35 -3.76
N VAL A 145 -18.14 20.19 -3.69
CA VAL A 145 -18.20 21.62 -4.04
C VAL A 145 -18.58 21.80 -5.52
N ALA A 146 -17.90 21.09 -6.41
CA ALA A 146 -18.18 21.16 -7.85
C ALA A 146 -19.62 20.76 -8.20
N ALA A 147 -20.15 19.74 -7.53
CA ALA A 147 -21.52 19.28 -7.72
C ALA A 147 -22.55 20.30 -7.20
N ARG A 148 -22.32 20.87 -6.01
CA ARG A 148 -23.18 21.89 -5.40
C ARG A 148 -23.24 23.15 -6.26
N ASP A 149 -22.09 23.62 -6.72
CA ASP A 149 -21.95 24.91 -7.41
C ASP A 149 -22.12 24.76 -8.94
N GLY A 150 -22.37 23.54 -9.42
CA GLY A 150 -22.61 23.25 -10.83
C GLY A 150 -21.40 23.45 -11.74
N LEU A 151 -20.18 23.47 -11.18
CA LEU A 151 -18.94 23.83 -11.89
C LEU A 151 -18.58 22.86 -13.03
N LEU A 152 -19.08 21.63 -12.98
CA LEU A 152 -18.84 20.58 -13.98
C LEU A 152 -20.07 20.31 -14.86
N ARG A 153 -21.06 21.22 -14.87
CA ARG A 153 -22.26 21.13 -15.73
C ARG A 153 -22.05 22.02 -16.95
N GLN A 154 -22.28 21.48 -18.14
CA GLN A 154 -22.50 22.30 -19.34
C GLN A 154 -23.97 22.19 -19.73
N ALA A 155 -24.60 23.33 -20.01
CA ALA A 155 -25.89 23.33 -20.66
C ALA A 155 -25.73 22.71 -22.05
N VAL A 156 -26.50 21.66 -22.33
CA VAL A 156 -26.67 21.18 -23.69
C VAL A 156 -27.40 22.30 -24.44
N ARG A 157 -26.73 22.95 -25.40
CA ARG A 157 -27.45 23.84 -26.33
C ARG A 157 -28.45 22.97 -27.07
N ASP A 158 -29.72 23.38 -27.07
CA ASP A 158 -30.85 22.67 -27.69
C ASP A 158 -30.48 22.01 -29.03
N ALA A 159 -30.08 20.74 -28.97
CA ALA A 159 -30.15 19.86 -30.13
C ALA A 159 -31.60 19.40 -30.18
N GLY A 160 -32.43 20.20 -30.86
CA GLY A 160 -33.90 20.13 -30.84
C GLY A 160 -34.48 18.71 -30.84
N PHE A 161 -34.76 18.20 -29.65
CA PHE A 161 -35.64 17.07 -29.47
C PHE A 161 -37.05 17.62 -29.17
N PRO A 162 -38.07 17.22 -29.95
CA PRO A 162 -39.43 17.66 -29.72
C PRO A 162 -39.97 17.04 -28.42
N HIS A 163 -40.57 17.87 -27.57
CA HIS A 163 -41.33 17.41 -26.41
C HIS A 163 -42.63 16.70 -26.85
N PRO A 164 -43.09 15.68 -26.11
CA PRO A 164 -44.37 15.01 -26.37
C PRO A 164 -45.58 15.89 -26.04
#